data_AF-A0A7W7GD68-F1
#
_entry.id   AF-A0A7W7GD68-F1
#
_cell.length_a   1.000
_cell.length_b   1.000
_cell.length_c   1.000
_cell.angle_alpha   90.00
_cell.angle_beta   90.00
_cell.angle_gamma   90.00
#
_symmetry.space_group_name_H-M   'P 1'
#
loop_
_entity.id
_entity.type
_entity.pdbx_description
1 polymer ?
#
loop_
_entity_poly.entity_id
_entity_poly.type
_entity_poly.pdbx_seq_one_letter_code
_entity_poly.pdbx_strand_id
1 'polypeptide(L)'
;MGGRSAEAEKQDMAWRLIGAVVGLGVGFVARKAIEYGWRKTTGKEPPADPNSLETSLAEAIGFAVVMGVGMEVTRIVATRTAHKRYQAWKSVTRKAEQVVG
;
A
#
# COMPACT_ATOMS: atom_id res chain seq x y z
N MET A 1 25.26 -8.24 -31.30
CA MET A 1 23.95 -7.82 -30.75
C MET A 1 23.82 -8.21 -29.26
N GLY A 2 24.68 -7.71 -28.37
CA GLY A 2 24.71 -8.15 -26.95
C GLY A 2 24.60 -7.05 -25.88
N GLY A 3 24.60 -5.76 -26.24
CA GLY A 3 24.61 -4.66 -25.26
C GLY A 3 23.23 -4.27 -24.71
N ARG A 4 22.18 -4.30 -25.54
CA ARG A 4 20.84 -3.82 -25.18
C ARG A 4 20.14 -4.63 -24.08
N SER A 5 20.43 -5.93 -23.99
CA SER A 5 19.83 -6.81 -22.97
C SER A 5 20.41 -6.57 -21.58
N ALA A 6 21.72 -6.32 -21.47
CA ALA A 6 22.37 -6.00 -20.20
C ALA A 6 21.93 -4.63 -19.64
N GLU A 7 21.64 -3.67 -20.52
CA GLU A 7 21.15 -2.34 -20.14
C GLU A 7 19.70 -2.38 -19.64
N ALA A 8 18.83 -3.16 -20.32
CA ALA A 8 17.47 -3.43 -19.85
C ALA A 8 17.46 -4.14 -18.49
N GLU A 9 18.32 -5.14 -18.27
CA GLU A 9 18.42 -5.85 -16.99
C GLU A 9 18.86 -4.92 -15.85
N LYS A 10 19.84 -4.04 -16.10
CA LYS A 10 20.27 -3.02 -15.13
C LYS A 10 19.14 -2.03 -14.81
N GLN A 11 18.38 -1.61 -15.82
CA GLN A 11 17.24 -0.73 -15.63
C GLN A 11 16.15 -1.40 -14.78
N ASP A 12 15.81 -2.65 -15.07
CA ASP A 12 14.83 -3.42 -14.30
C ASP A 12 15.29 -3.62 -12.85
N MET A 13 16.58 -3.91 -12.64
CA MET A 13 17.17 -4.00 -11.31
C MET A 13 17.06 -2.66 -10.56
N ALA A 14 17.38 -1.54 -11.21
CA ALA A 14 17.27 -0.21 -10.62
C ALA A 14 15.83 0.10 -10.20
N TRP A 15 14.84 -0.21 -11.05
CA TRP A 15 13.43 -0.04 -10.71
C TRP A 15 12.98 -0.92 -9.54
N ARG A 16 13.46 -2.16 -9.47
CA ARG A 16 13.17 -3.05 -8.34
C ARG A 16 13.76 -2.53 -7.03
N LEU A 17 14.98 -1.98 -7.06
CA LEU A 17 15.61 -1.36 -5.89
C LEU A 17 14.84 -0.13 -5.43
N ILE A 18 14.45 0.75 -6.36
CA ILE A 18 13.60 1.91 -6.05
C ILE A 18 12.28 1.43 -5.42
N GLY A 19 11.62 0.45 -6.03
CA GLY A 19 10.38 -0.11 -5.50
C GLY A 19 10.54 -0.67 -4.08
N ALA A 20 11.65 -1.37 -3.81
CA ALA A 20 11.96 -1.90 -2.48
C ALA A 20 12.16 -0.78 -1.45
N VAL A 21 12.97 0.24 -1.76
CA VAL A 21 13.20 1.39 -0.86
C VAL A 21 11.92 2.16 -0.60
N VAL A 22 11.11 2.40 -1.64
CA VAL A 22 9.81 3.05 -1.49
C VAL A 22 8.88 2.20 -0.62
N GLY A 23 8.82 0.89 -0.84
CA GLY A 23 8.02 -0.03 -0.04
C GLY A 23 8.37 0.01 1.45
N LEU A 24 9.67 -0.01 1.77
CA LEU A 24 10.15 0.12 3.14
C LEU A 24 9.76 1.48 3.76
N GLY A 25 9.92 2.57 3.01
CA GLY A 25 9.53 3.91 3.45
C GLY A 25 8.04 4.02 3.74
N VAL A 26 7.19 3.50 2.84
CA VAL A 26 5.73 3.47 3.03
C VAL A 26 5.36 2.65 4.27
N GLY A 27 5.97 1.47 4.45
CA GLY A 27 5.74 0.63 5.62
C GLY A 27 6.11 1.32 6.94
N PHE A 28 7.25 2.01 6.98
CA PHE A 28 7.69 2.76 8.15
C PHE A 28 6.73 3.90 8.52
N VAL A 29 6.29 4.68 7.53
CA VAL A 29 5.33 5.77 7.74
C VAL A 29 3.98 5.23 8.21
N ALA A 30 3.50 4.15 7.60
CA ALA A 30 2.25 3.50 8.00
C ALA A 30 2.30 3.04 9.46
N ARG A 31 3.39 2.39 9.87
CA ARG A 31 3.61 1.98 11.27
C ARG A 31 3.55 3.16 12.22
N LYS A 32 4.25 4.26 11.92
CA LYS A 32 4.23 5.47 12.75
C LYS A 32 2.85 6.11 12.84
N ALA A 33 2.10 6.12 11.74
CA ALA A 33 0.73 6.63 11.73
C ALA A 33 -0.20 5.79 12.63
N ILE A 34 -0.08 4.46 12.58
CA ILE A 34 -0.85 3.54 13.44
C ILE A 34 -0.45 3.72 14.91
N GLU A 35 0.85 3.73 15.22
CA GLU A 35 1.37 3.98 16.58
C GLU A 35 0.83 5.29 17.15
N TYR A 36 0.89 6.37 16.35
CA TYR A 36 0.40 7.68 16.76
C TYR A 36 -1.12 7.70 16.95
N GLY A 37 -1.87 7.16 16.00
CA GLY A 37 -3.33 7.09 16.05
C GLY A 37 -3.81 6.30 17.26
N TRP A 38 -3.21 5.14 17.52
CA TRP A 38 -3.54 4.29 18.66
C TRP A 38 -3.22 4.97 19.98
N ARG A 39 -1.98 5.46 20.15
CA ARG A 39 -1.59 6.15 21.39
C ARG A 39 -2.45 7.38 21.66
N LYS A 40 -2.90 8.08 20.62
CA LYS A 40 -3.77 9.25 20.77
C LYS A 40 -5.17 8.87 21.26
N THR A 41 -5.71 7.72 20.86
CA THR A 41 -7.07 7.28 21.22
C THR A 41 -7.11 6.44 22.50
N THR A 42 -6.14 5.55 22.70
CA THR A 42 -6.11 4.60 23.83
C THR A 42 -5.15 5.01 24.95
N GLY A 43 -4.22 5.93 24.67
CA GLY A 43 -3.16 6.32 25.61
C GLY A 43 -2.02 5.29 25.75
N LYS A 44 -2.08 4.16 25.04
CA LYS A 44 -1.13 3.06 25.13
C LYS A 44 -0.44 2.80 23.79
N GLU A 45 0.63 2.00 23.80
CA GLU A 45 1.20 1.52 22.55
C GLU A 45 0.27 0.49 21.88
N PRO A 46 0.17 0.46 20.54
CA PRO A 46 -0.61 -0.56 19.85
C PRO A 46 -0.09 -1.96 20.20
N PRO A 47 -0.97 -2.97 20.33
CA PRO A 47 -0.56 -4.34 20.64
C PRO A 47 0.46 -4.83 19.60
N ALA A 48 1.71 -5.00 20.03
CA ALA A 48 2.79 -5.50 19.17
C ALA A 48 2.60 -6.99 18.84
N ASP A 49 1.99 -7.73 19.78
CA ASP A 49 1.55 -9.10 19.60
C ASP A 49 0.10 -9.24 20.11
N PRO A 50 -0.89 -9.26 19.20
CA PRO A 50 -2.30 -9.45 19.54
C PRO A 50 -2.61 -10.77 20.27
N ASN A 51 -1.68 -11.73 20.25
CA ASN A 51 -1.83 -13.04 20.90
C ASN A 51 -1.06 -13.14 22.23
N SER A 52 -0.35 -12.08 22.64
CA SER A 52 0.33 -12.05 23.94
C SER A 52 -0.70 -11.90 25.06
N LEU A 53 -0.53 -12.70 26.13
CA LEU A 53 -1.39 -12.66 27.32
C LEU A 53 -1.29 -11.34 28.10
N GLU A 54 -0.31 -10.49 27.78
CA GLU A 54 -0.16 -9.14 28.32
C GLU A 54 -1.16 -8.14 27.69
N THR A 55 -1.71 -8.47 26.51
CA THR A 55 -2.81 -7.71 25.91
C THR A 55 -4.14 -8.23 26.45
N SER A 56 -4.98 -7.35 27.02
CA SER A 56 -6.32 -7.77 27.45
C SER A 56 -7.16 -8.26 26.26
N LEU A 57 -8.01 -9.27 26.46
CA LEU A 57 -8.86 -9.82 25.40
C LEU A 57 -9.72 -8.74 24.72
N ALA A 58 -10.24 -7.79 25.49
CA ALA A 58 -11.01 -6.65 24.97
C ALA A 58 -10.17 -5.73 24.08
N GLU A 59 -8.91 -5.49 24.46
CA GLU A 59 -7.97 -4.66 23.69
C GLU A 59 -7.54 -5.36 22.39
N ALA A 60 -7.29 -6.67 22.43
CA ALA A 60 -6.99 -7.48 21.26
C ALA A 60 -8.17 -7.53 20.26
N ILE A 61 -9.40 -7.74 20.75
CA ILE A 61 -10.61 -7.71 19.91
C ILE A 61 -10.81 -6.30 19.31
N GLY A 62 -10.63 -5.25 20.10
CA GLY A 62 -10.72 -3.87 19.62
C GLY A 62 -9.73 -3.58 18.49
N PHE A 63 -8.48 -4.03 18.65
CA PHE A 63 -7.45 -3.92 17.61
C PHE A 63 -7.82 -4.70 16.34
N ALA A 64 -8.28 -5.95 16.50
CA ALA A 64 -8.69 -6.79 15.37
C ALA A 64 -9.85 -6.17 14.56
N VAL A 65 -10.83 -5.57 15.23
CA VAL A 65 -11.93 -4.86 14.56
C VAL A 65 -11.40 -3.66 13.77
N VAL A 66 -10.52 -2.84 14.37
CA VAL A 66 -9.91 -1.68 13.69
C VAL A 66 -9.11 -2.11 12.46
N MET A 67 -8.31 -3.17 12.58
CA MET A 67 -7.53 -3.70 11.46
C MET A 67 -8.43 -4.32 10.38
N GLY A 68 -9.46 -5.09 10.77
CA GLY A 68 -10.42 -5.67 9.84
C GLY A 68 -11.16 -4.62 9.02
N VAL A 69 -11.70 -3.59 9.69
CA VAL A 69 -12.37 -2.47 9.03
C VAL A 69 -11.40 -1.66 8.18
N GLY A 70 -10.22 -1.34 8.71
CA GLY A 70 -9.19 -0.59 7.99
C GLY A 70 -8.75 -1.27 6.70
N MET A 71 -8.56 -2.59 6.73
CA MET A 71 -8.19 -3.38 5.54
C MET A 71 -9.29 -3.39 4.48
N GLU A 72 -10.55 -3.54 4.88
CA GLU A 72 -11.66 -3.55 3.92
C GLU A 72 -11.87 -2.16 3.29
N VAL A 73 -11.79 -1.09 4.09
CA VAL A 73 -11.83 0.28 3.56
C VAL A 73 -10.70 0.52 2.57
N THR A 74 -9.48 0.10 2.91
CA THR A 74 -8.30 0.20 2.03
C THR A 74 -8.55 -0.51 0.70
N ARG A 75 -9.09 -1.74 0.74
CA ARG A 75 -9.44 -2.51 -0.46
C ARG A 75 -10.46 -1.80 -1.34
N ILE A 76 -11.53 -1.25 -0.75
CA ILE A 76 -12.56 -0.52 -1.49
C ILE A 76 -11.96 0.71 -2.18
N VAL A 77 -11.17 1.51 -1.46
CA VAL A 77 -10.52 2.70 -2.01
C VAL A 77 -9.53 2.34 -3.12
N ALA A 78 -8.69 1.33 -2.90
CA ALA A 78 -7.74 0.85 -3.91
C ALA A 78 -8.46 0.41 -5.19
N THR A 79 -9.51 -0.40 -5.05
CA THR A 79 -10.30 -0.92 -6.18
C THR A 79 -10.96 0.22 -6.97
N ARG A 80 -11.60 1.16 -6.28
CA ARG A 80 -12.23 2.33 -6.92
C ARG A 80 -11.21 3.20 -7.65
N THR A 81 -10.05 3.42 -7.06
CA THR A 81 -8.98 4.23 -7.65
C THR A 81 -8.40 3.55 -8.88
N ALA A 82 -8.13 2.24 -8.80
CA ALA A 82 -7.67 1.43 -9.94
C ALA A 82 -8.68 1.50 -11.10
N HIS A 83 -9.98 1.31 -10.84
CA HIS A 83 -11.01 1.42 -11.86
C HIS A 83 -11.05 2.81 -12.52
N LYS A 84 -11.02 3.90 -11.73
CA LYS A 84 -11.02 5.27 -12.28
C LYS A 84 -9.79 5.52 -13.16
N ARG A 85 -8.61 5.10 -12.69
CA ARG A 85 -7.36 5.29 -13.45
C ARG A 85 -7.38 4.48 -14.74
N TYR A 86 -7.83 3.23 -14.69
CA TYR A 86 -7.93 2.38 -15.86
C TYR A 86 -8.87 2.95 -16.94
N GLN A 87 -10.03 3.50 -16.54
CA GLN A 87 -10.95 4.17 -17.47
C GLN A 87 -10.33 5.43 -18.08
N ALA A 88 -9.62 6.23 -17.27
CA ALA A 88 -8.92 7.42 -17.76
C ALA A 88 -7.82 7.09 -18.77
N TRP A 89 -7.17 5.93 -18.67
CA TRP A 89 -6.20 5.48 -19.66
C TRP A 89 -6.88 5.03 -20.95
N LYS A 90 -7.97 4.27 -20.86
CA LYS A 90 -8.73 3.84 -22.05
C LYS A 90 -9.28 5.01 -22.86
N SER A 91 -9.71 6.09 -22.22
CA SER A 91 -10.21 7.28 -22.93
C SER A 91 -9.09 8.01 -23.67
N VAL A 92 -7.88 8.05 -23.12
CA VAL A 92 -6.69 8.59 -23.79
C VAL A 92 -6.32 7.73 -25.00
N THR A 93 -6.25 6.40 -24.83
CA THR A 93 -5.90 5.48 -25.92
C THR A 93 -6.91 5.53 -27.07
N ARG A 94 -8.21 5.51 -26.77
CA ARG A 94 -9.28 5.59 -27.80
C ARG A 94 -9.26 6.91 -28.55
N LYS A 95 -8.96 8.02 -27.87
CA LYS A 95 -8.85 9.35 -28.50
C LYS A 95 -7.62 9.43 -29.41
N ALA A 96 -6.50 8.81 -29.03
CA ALA A 96 -5.32 8.74 -29.88
C ALA A 96 -5.58 7.92 -31.16
N GLU A 97 -6.32 6.82 -31.06
CA GLU A 97 -6.70 5.98 -32.20
C GLU A 97 -7.58 6.73 -33.21
N GLN A 98 -8.52 7.57 -32.73
CA GLN A 98 -9.35 8.42 -33.60
C GLN A 98 -8.62 9.58 -34.29
N VAL A 99 -7.47 10.01 -33.79
CA VAL A 99 -6.70 11.13 -34.36
C VAL A 99 -5.68 10.61 -35.38
N VAL A 100 -5.26 9.36 -35.25
CA VAL A 100 -4.25 8.72 -36.12
C VAL A 100 -4.88 7.92 -37.27
N GLY A 101 -6.15 7.50 -37.15
CA GLY A 101 -6.94 6.89 -38.24
C GLY A 101 -7.73 7.91 -39.02
#